data_AF-A0A6G4R905-F1
#
_entry.id   AF-A0A6G4R905-F1
#
_cell.length_a   1.000
_cell.length_b   1.000
_cell.length_c   1.000
_cell.angle_alpha   90.00
_cell.angle_beta   90.00
_cell.angle_gamma   90.00
#
_symmetry.space_group_name_H-M   'P 1'
#
loop_
_entity.id
_entity.type
_entity.pdbx_description
1 polymer ?
#
loop_
_entity_poly.entity_id
_entity_poly.type
_entity_poly.pdbx_seq_one_letter_code
_entity_poly.pdbx_strand_id
1 'polypeptide(L)'
;MAPPHDSRTRHSESAASASGAETVSAPVTAVTTILATLAGIALLTLGSDPLAGALAVITGGLLTATVTAAKRGTPGGRGVGSMLVVVTAVGLTGAIALAATNGPLSDGIIARVGLVLAIALATFGATATVTGAVGGGAVRAALPIPVLTALPLSIVALAYLEAVRSRVDEFAGVASDSSGGSVVTNAVLSPDEPVLAIATFVTLVVAVLWVCAYVLPKLPIAELVARDRRDRTRQKIERTAKMAGLAGLLLLPTSVGLAATATLSATGAFPSEIASTLETWVFPLTTMTGIRVAVLAAIAVLVALLVLSWVPSLYRLRYHPFVAWAPVFSGGLFVSVLLVVGYPAAFERWIQPALEEATVSNEPLAIPGGGDVVPAGELVPILAPPNGIALLSIATISLIGTITGVLVTVWLLGSIGPLPDRGAPGSLGAGALVFGAIIAGIDGASALVVSAVVVCALITWDGAVYGVSVTEELGRETGVRRPALAHTTGSVLVGVVAVALVATLPRLLERLTVSTGITVAASLIIALVLLFVLLKRWAGAEWEAPPESLTPDSSGPNTDRTDGREQ
;
A
#
# COMPACT_ATOMS: atom_id res chain seq x y z
N MET A 1 -23.82 60.70 28.76
CA MET A 1 -23.22 60.28 27.47
C MET A 1 -22.66 58.89 27.66
N ALA A 2 -23.40 57.88 27.21
CA ALA A 2 -23.05 56.47 27.36
C ALA A 2 -22.24 55.98 26.14
N PRO A 3 -21.26 55.08 26.32
CA PRO A 3 -20.51 54.51 25.21
C PRO A 3 -21.36 53.49 24.43
N PRO A 4 -21.10 53.32 23.12
CA PRO A 4 -21.86 52.39 22.29
C PRO A 4 -21.47 50.94 22.58
N HIS A 5 -22.49 50.09 22.68
CA HIS A 5 -22.39 48.64 22.76
C HIS A 5 -21.84 48.07 21.44
N ASP A 6 -20.64 47.51 21.48
CA ASP A 6 -20.05 46.77 20.37
C ASP A 6 -20.43 45.28 20.50
N SER A 7 -21.37 44.81 19.67
CA SER A 7 -21.99 43.48 19.75
C SER A 7 -21.47 42.50 18.68
N ARG A 8 -20.25 42.69 18.17
CA ARG A 8 -19.70 41.90 17.04
C ARG A 8 -18.43 41.12 17.37
N THR A 9 -18.40 40.30 18.41
CA THR A 9 -17.25 39.39 18.66
C THR A 9 -17.61 38.10 19.41
N ARG A 10 -18.66 37.36 19.02
CA ARG A 10 -18.97 36.06 19.69
C ARG A 10 -19.41 34.86 18.83
N HIS A 11 -19.16 34.82 17.53
CA HIS A 11 -19.57 33.67 16.69
C HIS A 11 -18.50 33.02 15.81
N SER A 12 -17.20 33.20 16.06
CA SER A 12 -16.16 32.50 15.28
C SER A 12 -15.24 31.56 16.06
N GLU A 13 -15.36 31.43 17.39
CA GLU A 13 -14.48 30.53 18.17
C GLU A 13 -15.08 29.14 18.42
N SER A 14 -16.36 28.90 18.11
CA SER A 14 -17.00 27.59 18.35
C SER A 14 -16.86 26.57 17.22
N ALA A 15 -16.39 26.97 16.02
CA ALA A 15 -16.29 26.06 14.87
C ALA A 15 -14.86 25.53 14.62
N ALA A 16 -13.85 26.08 15.30
CA ALA A 16 -12.45 25.73 15.08
C ALA A 16 -11.87 24.72 16.10
N SER A 17 -12.61 24.37 17.15
CA SER A 17 -12.18 23.37 18.16
C SER A 17 -12.70 21.95 17.91
N ALA A 18 -13.48 21.74 16.85
CA ALA A 18 -14.09 20.44 16.51
C ALA A 18 -13.26 19.59 15.52
N SER A 19 -12.01 19.94 15.22
CA SER A 19 -11.07 19.01 14.56
C SER A 19 -10.48 18.07 15.62
N GLY A 20 -11.35 17.32 16.29
CA GLY A 20 -10.98 16.39 17.36
C GLY A 20 -10.04 15.31 16.83
N ALA A 21 -8.98 15.02 17.59
CA ALA A 21 -8.08 13.91 17.32
C ALA A 21 -8.88 12.62 17.03
N GLU A 22 -8.85 12.19 15.78
CA GLU A 22 -9.74 11.17 15.18
C GLU A 22 -9.47 9.73 15.63
N THR A 23 -8.45 9.47 16.44
CA THR A 23 -8.12 8.12 16.90
C THR A 23 -7.80 8.09 18.37
N VAL A 24 -8.79 7.84 19.21
CA VAL A 24 -8.55 7.21 20.51
C VAL A 24 -9.78 6.36 20.83
N SER A 25 -9.81 5.13 20.32
CA SER A 25 -10.44 4.05 21.09
C SER A 25 -9.72 3.99 22.44
N ALA A 26 -10.40 3.54 23.51
CA ALA A 26 -9.77 3.40 24.82
C ALA A 26 -8.37 2.76 24.65
N PRO A 27 -7.28 3.36 25.16
CA PRO A 27 -5.91 2.96 24.79
C PRO A 27 -5.64 1.46 25.03
N VAL A 28 -6.37 0.85 25.97
CA VAL A 28 -6.36 -0.58 26.24
C VAL A 28 -6.93 -1.39 25.06
N THR A 29 -8.09 -1.02 24.52
CA THR A 29 -8.73 -1.79 23.44
C THR A 29 -7.93 -1.69 22.14
N ALA A 30 -7.36 -0.51 21.84
CA ALA A 30 -6.45 -0.33 20.71
C ALA A 30 -5.22 -1.26 20.82
N VAL A 31 -4.59 -1.29 22.00
CA VAL A 31 -3.43 -2.16 22.27
C VAL A 31 -3.82 -3.63 22.14
N THR A 32 -4.95 -4.05 22.70
CA THR A 32 -5.43 -5.43 22.57
C THR A 32 -5.70 -5.81 21.12
N THR A 33 -6.37 -4.95 20.34
CA THR A 33 -6.61 -5.15 18.90
C THR A 33 -5.29 -5.31 18.14
N ILE A 34 -4.30 -4.46 18.39
CA ILE A 34 -2.98 -4.53 17.75
C ILE A 34 -2.26 -5.82 18.14
N LEU A 35 -2.19 -6.15 19.43
CA LEU A 35 -1.50 -7.34 19.92
C LEU A 35 -2.15 -8.63 19.42
N ALA A 36 -3.48 -8.70 19.43
CA ALA A 36 -4.22 -9.84 18.88
C ALA A 36 -3.97 -9.96 17.37
N THR A 37 -3.96 -8.84 16.63
CA THR A 37 -3.67 -8.87 15.20
C THR A 37 -2.25 -9.35 14.92
N LEU A 38 -1.25 -8.84 15.66
CA LEU A 38 0.14 -9.26 15.54
C LEU A 38 0.34 -10.73 15.91
N ALA A 39 -0.35 -11.24 16.93
CA ALA A 39 -0.34 -12.66 17.28
C ALA A 39 -0.93 -13.52 16.15
N GLY A 40 -2.06 -13.10 15.56
CA GLY A 40 -2.65 -13.76 14.40
C GLY A 40 -1.73 -13.76 13.18
N ILE A 41 -1.10 -12.62 12.88
CA ILE A 41 -0.09 -12.50 11.81
C ILE A 41 1.07 -13.46 12.07
N ALA A 42 1.62 -13.49 13.29
CA ALA A 42 2.72 -14.37 13.64
C ALA A 42 2.35 -15.85 13.39
N LEU A 43 1.15 -16.26 13.80
CA LEU A 43 0.64 -17.61 13.56
C LEU A 43 0.49 -17.94 12.06
N LEU A 44 -0.02 -16.99 11.27
CA LEU A 44 -0.10 -17.16 9.81
C LEU A 44 1.30 -17.24 9.18
N THR A 45 2.25 -16.42 9.63
CA THR A 45 3.63 -16.46 9.11
C THR A 45 4.34 -17.76 9.44
N LEU A 46 4.10 -18.35 10.62
CA LEU A 46 4.66 -19.66 11.00
C LEU A 46 4.14 -20.80 10.13
N GLY A 47 2.94 -20.66 9.56
CA GLY A 47 2.38 -21.60 8.60
C GLY A 47 2.87 -21.39 7.16
N SER A 48 3.77 -20.44 6.92
CA SER A 48 4.20 -20.03 5.58
C SER A 48 5.70 -19.77 5.50
N ASP A 49 6.17 -19.34 4.33
CA ASP A 49 7.52 -18.80 4.19
C ASP A 49 7.70 -17.54 5.07
N PRO A 50 8.60 -17.56 6.07
CA PRO A 50 8.82 -16.43 6.97
C PRO A 50 9.32 -15.18 6.26
N LEU A 51 10.05 -15.30 5.14
CA LEU A 51 10.53 -14.16 4.38
C LEU A 51 9.38 -13.48 3.61
N ALA A 52 8.55 -14.28 2.94
CA ALA A 52 7.34 -13.79 2.29
C ALA A 52 6.39 -13.13 3.31
N GLY A 53 6.22 -13.77 4.47
CA GLY A 53 5.45 -13.24 5.59
C GLY A 53 5.97 -11.90 6.12
N ALA A 54 7.28 -11.79 6.37
CA ALA A 54 7.90 -10.55 6.83
C ALA A 54 7.74 -9.41 5.80
N LEU A 55 7.92 -9.71 4.51
CA LEU A 55 7.75 -8.74 3.44
C LEU A 55 6.29 -8.30 3.30
N ALA A 56 5.33 -9.20 3.51
CA ALA A 56 3.91 -8.89 3.57
C ALA A 56 3.57 -7.91 4.72
N VAL A 57 4.15 -8.14 5.91
CA VAL A 57 4.01 -7.23 7.06
C VAL A 57 4.55 -5.83 6.73
N ILE A 58 5.77 -5.74 6.20
CA ILE A 58 6.37 -4.45 5.80
C ILE A 58 5.46 -3.74 4.80
N THR A 59 4.96 -4.47 3.80
CA THR A 59 4.07 -3.96 2.76
C THR A 59 2.76 -3.42 3.32
N GLY A 60 2.12 -4.15 4.25
CA GLY A 60 0.91 -3.69 4.93
C GLY A 60 1.14 -2.41 5.74
N GLY A 61 2.29 -2.29 6.40
CA GLY A 61 2.70 -1.05 7.09
C GLY A 61 2.94 0.12 6.13
N LEU A 62 3.57 -0.14 4.98
CA LEU A 62 3.78 0.87 3.93
C LEU A 62 2.45 1.34 3.32
N LEU A 63 1.46 0.46 3.18
CA LEU A 63 0.12 0.83 2.75
C LEU A 63 -0.53 1.82 3.74
N THR A 64 -0.37 1.58 5.05
CA THR A 64 -0.82 2.52 6.09
C THR A 64 -0.09 3.86 6.01
N ALA A 65 1.23 3.83 5.82
CA ALA A 65 2.03 5.05 5.66
C ALA A 65 1.59 5.85 4.42
N THR A 66 1.26 5.16 3.32
CA THR A 66 0.72 5.75 2.09
C THR A 66 -0.57 6.49 2.35
N VAL A 67 -1.56 5.82 2.95
CA VAL A 67 -2.87 6.42 3.24
C VAL A 67 -2.75 7.55 4.25
N THR A 68 -1.89 7.41 5.26
CA THR A 68 -1.60 8.47 6.24
C THR A 68 -0.97 9.70 5.58
N ALA A 69 -0.04 9.50 4.65
CA ALA A 69 0.58 10.58 3.89
C ALA A 69 -0.44 11.30 2.99
N ALA A 70 -1.35 10.54 2.38
CA ALA A 70 -2.46 11.05 1.58
C ALA A 70 -3.46 11.87 2.42
N LYS A 71 -3.85 11.34 3.59
CA LYS A 71 -4.80 11.95 4.52
C LYS A 71 -4.41 13.36 4.93
N ARG A 72 -3.10 13.66 5.00
CA ARG A 72 -2.60 15.01 5.32
C ARG A 72 -3.02 16.08 4.33
N GLY A 73 -3.47 15.72 3.12
CA GLY A 73 -3.99 16.66 2.12
C GLY A 73 -2.96 17.66 1.56
N THR A 74 -1.69 17.55 1.94
CA THR A 74 -0.62 18.44 1.49
C THR A 74 0.03 17.91 0.20
N PRO A 75 0.52 18.79 -0.70
CA PRO A 75 1.20 18.37 -1.92
C PRO A 75 2.40 17.44 -1.64
N GLY A 76 3.19 17.73 -0.60
CA GLY A 76 4.29 16.88 -0.17
C GLY A 76 3.84 15.51 0.37
N GLY A 77 2.73 15.47 1.13
CA GLY A 77 2.14 14.22 1.60
C GLY A 77 1.67 13.33 0.45
N ARG A 78 1.08 13.91 -0.61
CA ARG A 78 0.68 13.17 -1.79
C ARG A 78 1.86 12.65 -2.61
N GLY A 79 2.95 13.40 -2.70
CA GLY A 79 4.18 12.93 -3.36
C GLY A 79 4.85 11.79 -2.60
N VAL A 80 4.96 11.89 -1.27
CA VAL A 80 5.43 10.78 -0.43
C VAL A 80 4.50 9.57 -0.58
N GLY A 81 3.18 9.78 -0.56
CA GLY A 81 2.20 8.72 -0.80
C GLY A 81 2.42 8.02 -2.14
N SER A 82 2.66 8.76 -3.22
CA SER A 82 2.95 8.19 -4.55
C SER A 82 4.20 7.31 -4.57
N MET A 83 5.29 7.77 -3.93
CA MET A 83 6.51 6.96 -3.78
C MET A 83 6.26 5.69 -2.96
N LEU A 84 5.51 5.81 -1.86
CA LEU A 84 5.20 4.67 -1.01
C LEU A 84 4.30 3.66 -1.72
N VAL A 85 3.32 4.08 -2.53
CA VAL A 85 2.49 3.17 -3.36
C VAL A 85 3.37 2.26 -4.21
N VAL A 86 4.37 2.84 -4.88
CA VAL A 86 5.31 2.08 -5.70
C VAL A 86 6.07 1.05 -4.86
N VAL A 87 6.64 1.48 -3.73
CA VAL A 87 7.42 0.59 -2.87
C VAL A 87 6.52 -0.51 -2.27
N THR A 88 5.28 -0.18 -1.91
CA THR A 88 4.26 -1.14 -1.51
C THR A 88 3.96 -2.12 -2.64
N ALA A 89 3.85 -1.68 -3.89
CA ALA A 89 3.54 -2.55 -5.02
C ALA A 89 4.69 -3.54 -5.25
N VAL A 90 5.93 -3.05 -5.27
CA VAL A 90 7.13 -3.87 -5.40
C VAL A 90 7.27 -4.84 -4.22
N GLY A 91 7.09 -4.37 -2.99
CA GLY A 91 7.14 -5.21 -1.79
C GLY A 91 6.09 -6.31 -1.78
N LEU A 92 4.83 -5.99 -2.15
CA LEU A 92 3.76 -6.98 -2.24
C LEU A 92 4.08 -8.05 -3.29
N THR A 93 4.59 -7.61 -4.44
CA THR A 93 4.99 -8.50 -5.54
C THR A 93 6.12 -9.42 -5.12
N GLY A 94 7.14 -8.88 -4.46
CA GLY A 94 8.24 -9.68 -3.92
C GLY A 94 7.74 -10.72 -2.92
N ALA A 95 6.79 -10.35 -2.06
CA ALA A 95 6.21 -11.29 -1.08
C ALA A 95 5.42 -12.40 -1.78
N ILE A 96 4.61 -12.05 -2.78
CA ILE A 96 3.85 -12.99 -3.61
C ILE A 96 4.80 -13.91 -4.39
N ALA A 97 5.84 -13.35 -5.00
CA ALA A 97 6.82 -14.12 -5.78
C ALA A 97 7.57 -15.12 -4.90
N LEU A 98 8.08 -14.69 -3.73
CA LEU A 98 8.72 -15.58 -2.76
C LEU A 98 7.78 -16.70 -2.30
N ALA A 99 6.53 -16.36 -1.99
CA ALA A 99 5.52 -17.33 -1.60
C ALA A 99 5.17 -18.30 -2.75
N ALA A 100 5.21 -17.85 -4.00
CA ALA A 100 4.95 -18.68 -5.16
C ALA A 100 6.11 -19.64 -5.45
N THR A 101 7.37 -19.19 -5.32
CA THR A 101 8.57 -19.98 -5.65
C THR A 101 8.95 -20.99 -4.58
N ASN A 102 8.62 -20.74 -3.31
CA ASN A 102 9.05 -21.58 -2.18
C ASN A 102 8.12 -22.78 -1.90
N GLY A 103 7.26 -23.16 -2.86
CA GLY A 103 6.37 -24.32 -2.71
C GLY A 103 6.06 -25.03 -4.03
N PRO A 104 5.42 -26.21 -3.99
CA PRO A 104 5.04 -26.95 -5.19
C PRO A 104 4.16 -26.07 -6.09
N LEU A 105 4.41 -26.07 -7.41
CA LEU A 105 3.68 -25.26 -8.41
C LEU A 105 2.21 -25.70 -8.62
N SER A 106 1.70 -26.61 -7.79
CA SER A 106 0.32 -27.13 -7.82
C SER A 106 -0.70 -26.15 -7.20
N ASP A 107 -1.94 -26.63 -6.98
CA ASP A 107 -3.12 -25.94 -6.45
C ASP A 107 -2.90 -25.04 -5.21
N GLY A 108 -1.78 -25.18 -4.50
CA GLY A 108 -1.40 -24.36 -3.35
C GLY A 108 -0.94 -22.93 -3.67
N ILE A 109 -0.66 -22.56 -4.92
CA ILE A 109 -0.22 -21.18 -5.24
C ILE A 109 -1.27 -20.14 -4.81
N ILE A 110 -2.54 -20.38 -5.11
CA ILE A 110 -3.63 -19.46 -4.76
C ILE A 110 -3.70 -19.27 -3.24
N ALA A 111 -3.50 -20.35 -2.48
CA ALA A 111 -3.50 -20.29 -1.02
C ALA A 111 -2.31 -19.49 -0.49
N ARG A 112 -1.09 -19.71 -1.01
CA ARG A 112 0.10 -18.95 -0.60
C ARG A 112 0.00 -17.46 -0.91
N VAL A 113 -0.52 -17.10 -2.09
CA VAL A 113 -0.79 -15.70 -2.46
C VAL A 113 -1.88 -15.10 -1.58
N GLY A 114 -2.97 -15.84 -1.32
CA GLY A 114 -4.04 -15.42 -0.43
C GLY A 114 -3.54 -15.14 0.99
N LEU A 115 -2.60 -15.94 1.48
CA LEU A 115 -2.00 -15.76 2.80
C LEU A 115 -1.13 -14.50 2.89
N VAL A 116 -0.32 -14.21 1.87
CA VAL A 116 0.47 -12.97 1.77
C VAL A 116 -0.47 -11.75 1.80
N LEU A 117 -1.55 -11.79 1.03
CA LEU A 117 -2.55 -10.72 1.02
C LEU A 117 -3.24 -10.57 2.38
N ALA A 118 -3.59 -11.68 3.04
CA ALA A 118 -4.18 -11.69 4.37
C ALA A 118 -3.25 -11.04 5.41
N ILE A 119 -1.96 -11.38 5.40
CA ILE A 119 -0.96 -10.83 6.31
C ILE A 119 -0.76 -9.32 6.06
N ALA A 120 -0.66 -8.91 4.79
CA ALA A 120 -0.51 -7.50 4.43
C ALA A 120 -1.74 -6.68 4.86
N LEU A 121 -2.95 -7.18 4.62
CA LEU A 121 -4.20 -6.51 5.02
C LEU A 121 -4.38 -6.50 6.55
N ALA A 122 -4.05 -7.58 7.25
CA ALA A 122 -4.08 -7.63 8.71
C ALA A 122 -3.12 -6.58 9.30
N THR A 123 -1.91 -6.48 8.74
CA THR A 123 -0.92 -5.48 9.16
C THR A 123 -1.40 -4.05 8.86
N PHE A 124 -2.00 -3.83 7.69
CA PHE A 124 -2.64 -2.56 7.33
C PHE A 124 -3.72 -2.18 8.36
N GLY A 125 -4.63 -3.10 8.72
CA GLY A 125 -5.66 -2.86 9.74
C GLY A 125 -5.10 -2.53 11.13
N ALA A 126 -4.11 -3.30 11.60
CA ALA A 126 -3.46 -3.08 12.89
C ALA A 126 -2.78 -1.69 12.96
N THR A 127 -2.00 -1.35 11.94
CA THR A 127 -1.28 -0.06 11.88
C THR A 127 -2.22 1.12 11.60
N ALA A 128 -3.31 0.89 10.84
CA ALA A 128 -4.36 1.89 10.62
C ALA A 128 -5.14 2.22 11.91
N THR A 129 -5.21 1.30 12.86
CA THR A 129 -5.80 1.54 14.20
C THR A 129 -5.04 2.63 14.96
N VAL A 130 -3.72 2.72 14.79
CA VAL A 130 -2.88 3.75 15.42
C VAL A 130 -2.94 5.09 14.69
N THR A 131 -2.96 5.05 13.36
CA THR A 131 -2.79 6.24 12.51
C THR A 131 -4.10 6.89 12.07
N GLY A 132 -5.23 6.18 12.16
CA GLY A 132 -6.53 6.62 11.66
C GLY A 132 -6.59 6.63 10.14
N ALA A 133 -5.83 5.75 9.49
CA ALA A 133 -5.73 5.68 8.04
C ALA A 133 -6.99 5.14 7.35
N VAL A 134 -7.85 4.37 8.04
CA VAL A 134 -9.05 3.78 7.41
C VAL A 134 -10.32 4.62 7.62
N GLY A 135 -10.42 5.39 8.72
CA GLY A 135 -11.61 6.21 9.04
C GLY A 135 -11.64 7.61 8.42
N GLY A 136 -12.81 8.28 8.47
CA GLY A 136 -12.96 9.69 8.12
C GLY A 136 -12.71 10.02 6.64
N GLY A 137 -12.93 9.06 5.74
CA GLY A 137 -12.67 9.22 4.31
C GLY A 137 -11.19 9.24 3.92
N ALA A 138 -10.28 8.86 4.82
CA ALA A 138 -8.83 8.85 4.54
C ALA A 138 -8.45 7.92 3.37
N VAL A 139 -9.05 6.73 3.28
CA VAL A 139 -8.88 5.82 2.14
C VAL A 139 -9.36 6.47 0.85
N ARG A 140 -10.52 7.12 0.87
CA ARG A 140 -11.07 7.86 -0.28
C ARG A 140 -10.13 8.97 -0.75
N ALA A 141 -9.50 9.68 0.18
CA ALA A 141 -8.52 10.72 -0.12
C ALA A 141 -7.22 10.15 -0.74
N ALA A 142 -6.89 8.89 -0.45
CA ALA A 142 -5.74 8.19 -1.00
C ALA A 142 -5.99 7.58 -2.39
N LEU A 143 -7.23 7.24 -2.76
CA LEU A 143 -7.58 6.58 -4.03
C LEU A 143 -6.99 7.22 -5.30
N PRO A 144 -6.97 8.56 -5.47
CA PRO A 144 -6.42 9.13 -6.69
C PRO A 144 -4.89 9.01 -6.79
N ILE A 145 -4.20 8.74 -5.68
CA ILE A 145 -2.73 8.63 -5.66
C ILE A 145 -2.22 7.48 -6.53
N PRO A 146 -2.60 6.21 -6.29
CA PRO A 146 -2.12 5.11 -7.12
C PRO A 146 -2.54 5.24 -8.58
N VAL A 147 -3.76 5.73 -8.85
CA VAL A 147 -4.27 5.96 -10.22
C VAL A 147 -3.39 6.96 -10.97
N LEU A 148 -3.10 8.12 -10.38
CA LEU A 148 -2.26 9.14 -11.01
C LEU A 148 -0.77 8.73 -11.04
N THR A 149 -0.32 7.93 -10.08
CA THR A 149 1.04 7.35 -10.05
C THR A 149 1.26 6.38 -11.23
N ALA A 150 0.22 5.70 -11.70
CA ALA A 150 0.30 4.82 -12.87
C ALA A 150 0.41 5.58 -14.21
N LEU A 151 0.10 6.88 -14.28
CA LEU A 151 0.08 7.62 -15.54
C LEU A 151 1.46 7.77 -16.20
N PRO A 152 2.55 8.18 -15.51
CA PRO A 152 3.88 8.22 -16.12
C PRO A 152 4.34 6.84 -16.60
N LEU A 153 4.01 5.78 -15.87
CA LEU A 153 4.28 4.41 -16.28
C LEU A 153 3.48 4.01 -17.51
N SER A 154 2.24 4.45 -17.63
CA SER A 154 1.40 4.20 -18.81
C SER A 154 1.98 4.88 -20.05
N ILE A 155 2.53 6.09 -19.90
CA ILE A 155 3.23 6.79 -20.98
C ILE A 155 4.48 6.01 -21.41
N VAL A 156 5.29 5.51 -20.47
CA VAL A 156 6.46 4.67 -20.79
C VAL A 156 6.03 3.37 -21.45
N ALA A 157 5.02 2.68 -20.92
CA ALA A 157 4.49 1.46 -21.53
C ALA A 157 4.07 1.71 -22.98
N LEU A 158 3.29 2.77 -23.23
CA LEU A 158 2.87 3.15 -24.57
C LEU A 158 4.04 3.53 -25.48
N ALA A 159 5.01 4.29 -24.99
CA ALA A 159 6.16 4.74 -25.79
C ALA A 159 7.09 3.59 -26.21
N TYR A 160 7.19 2.53 -25.40
CA TYR A 160 8.06 1.38 -25.65
C TYR A 160 7.32 0.17 -26.22
N LEU A 161 6.00 0.25 -26.42
CA LEU A 161 5.23 -0.77 -27.14
C LEU A 161 5.56 -0.73 -28.63
N GLU A 162 5.90 -1.90 -29.19
CA GLU A 162 6.32 -2.03 -30.59
C GLU A 162 5.31 -1.45 -31.59
N ALA A 163 4.01 -1.64 -31.34
CA ALA A 163 2.94 -1.13 -32.18
C ALA A 163 2.88 0.42 -32.23
N VAL A 164 3.30 1.10 -31.16
CA VAL A 164 3.35 2.56 -31.09
C VAL A 164 4.68 3.07 -31.65
N ARG A 165 5.79 2.43 -31.25
CA ARG A 165 7.14 2.79 -31.69
C ARG A 165 7.27 2.72 -33.21
N SER A 166 6.86 1.63 -33.84
CA SER A 166 6.88 1.47 -35.30
C SER A 166 6.14 2.59 -36.04
N ARG A 167 5.01 3.07 -35.48
CA ARG A 167 4.27 4.22 -36.02
C ARG A 167 5.01 5.54 -35.83
N VAL A 168 5.58 5.78 -34.64
CA VAL A 168 6.34 7.00 -34.37
C VAL A 168 7.59 7.06 -35.24
N ASP A 169 8.29 5.95 -35.43
CA ASP A 169 9.47 5.86 -36.30
C ASP A 169 9.10 6.06 -37.78
N GLU A 170 7.94 5.55 -38.23
CA GLU A 170 7.38 5.82 -39.56
C GLU A 170 7.11 7.33 -39.77
N PHE A 171 6.58 8.04 -38.76
CA PHE A 171 6.34 9.48 -38.82
C PHE A 171 7.63 10.32 -38.67
N ALA A 172 8.56 9.89 -37.81
CA ALA A 172 9.80 10.60 -37.51
C ALA A 172 10.84 10.42 -38.62
N GLY A 173 10.86 9.26 -39.29
CA GLY A 173 11.70 8.99 -40.46
C GLY A 173 11.43 9.94 -41.62
N VAL A 174 10.21 10.47 -41.73
CA VAL A 174 9.86 11.52 -42.72
C VAL A 174 10.44 12.89 -42.35
N ALA A 175 10.83 13.10 -41.09
CA ALA A 175 11.35 14.38 -40.58
C ALA A 175 12.88 14.39 -40.36
N SER A 176 13.54 13.22 -40.27
CA SER A 176 14.96 13.11 -39.88
C SER A 176 15.96 13.21 -41.04
N ASP A 177 15.53 13.12 -42.29
CA ASP A 177 16.41 13.18 -43.47
C ASP A 177 17.13 14.53 -43.67
N SER A 178 16.89 15.54 -42.82
CA SER A 178 17.33 16.93 -43.05
C SER A 178 18.23 17.58 -42.00
N SER A 179 18.83 16.90 -41.01
CA SER A 179 19.72 17.62 -40.06
C SER A 179 20.94 16.86 -39.52
N GLY A 180 22.13 17.44 -39.69
CA GLY A 180 23.41 17.00 -39.12
C GLY A 180 23.54 17.17 -37.59
N GLY A 181 22.42 17.17 -36.85
CA GLY A 181 22.39 17.25 -35.39
C GLY A 181 22.78 15.95 -34.68
N SER A 182 22.81 14.81 -35.40
CA SER A 182 23.02 13.48 -34.80
C SER A 182 24.43 13.28 -34.22
N VAL A 183 25.44 13.98 -34.74
CA VAL A 183 26.85 13.78 -34.33
C VAL A 183 27.13 14.31 -32.92
N VAL A 184 26.58 15.48 -32.57
CA VAL A 184 26.78 16.10 -31.24
C VAL A 184 25.91 15.42 -30.19
N THR A 185 24.69 15.01 -30.53
CA THR A 185 23.82 14.26 -29.61
C THR A 185 24.36 12.88 -29.31
N ASN A 186 24.92 12.17 -30.31
CA ASN A 186 25.49 10.85 -30.09
C ASN A 186 26.75 10.90 -29.20
N ALA A 187 27.63 11.90 -29.41
CA ALA A 187 28.81 12.07 -28.56
C ALA A 187 28.49 12.36 -27.08
N VAL A 188 27.33 12.97 -26.80
CA VAL A 188 26.88 13.26 -25.42
C VAL A 188 26.05 12.11 -24.84
N LEU A 189 25.32 11.34 -25.64
CA LEU A 189 24.44 10.28 -25.16
C LEU A 189 25.13 8.91 -25.07
N SER A 190 26.07 8.64 -25.98
CA SER A 190 26.79 7.37 -26.09
C SER A 190 28.26 7.62 -26.49
N PRO A 191 29.10 8.12 -25.58
CA PRO A 191 30.51 8.34 -25.87
C PRO A 191 31.32 7.04 -25.90
N ASP A 192 32.05 6.83 -26.99
CA ASP A 192 32.88 5.63 -27.20
C ASP A 192 34.22 5.69 -26.43
N GLU A 193 34.72 6.89 -26.13
CA GLU A 193 35.98 7.08 -25.41
C GLU A 193 35.77 7.28 -23.90
N PRO A 194 36.50 6.55 -23.02
CA PRO A 194 36.34 6.65 -21.55
C PRO A 194 36.56 8.06 -20.99
N VAL A 195 37.53 8.80 -21.54
CA VAL A 195 37.85 10.17 -21.10
C VAL A 195 36.71 11.11 -21.46
N LEU A 196 36.19 11.00 -22.69
CA LEU A 196 35.04 11.76 -23.16
C LEU A 196 33.79 11.40 -22.35
N ALA A 197 33.59 10.11 -22.03
CA ALA A 197 32.48 9.64 -21.21
C ALA A 197 32.50 10.29 -19.83
N ILE A 198 33.63 10.21 -19.12
CA ILE A 198 33.77 10.83 -17.79
C ILE A 198 33.57 12.34 -17.87
N ALA A 199 34.23 13.03 -18.81
CA ALA A 199 34.16 14.48 -18.93
C ALA A 199 32.75 14.98 -19.22
N THR A 200 32.07 14.39 -20.21
CA THR A 200 30.70 14.78 -20.58
C THR A 200 29.69 14.42 -19.51
N PHE A 201 29.81 13.26 -18.85
CA PHE A 201 28.92 12.87 -17.76
C PHE A 201 29.04 13.83 -16.57
N VAL A 202 30.26 14.12 -16.11
CA VAL A 202 30.44 15.04 -14.98
C VAL A 202 30.00 16.45 -15.37
N THR A 203 30.22 16.89 -16.61
CA THR A 203 29.69 18.17 -17.10
C THR A 203 28.16 18.21 -17.01
N LEU A 204 27.46 17.13 -17.38
CA LEU A 204 26.00 17.03 -17.22
C LEU A 204 25.57 17.08 -15.75
N VAL A 205 26.30 16.39 -14.87
CA VAL A 205 26.01 16.40 -13.42
C VAL A 205 26.24 17.79 -12.80
N VAL A 206 27.34 18.45 -13.16
CA VAL A 206 27.62 19.82 -12.73
C VAL A 206 26.55 20.78 -13.28
N ALA A 207 26.18 20.63 -14.56
CA ALA A 207 25.13 21.42 -15.19
C ALA A 207 23.80 21.27 -14.46
N VAL A 208 23.33 20.05 -14.15
CA VAL A 208 22.06 19.86 -13.42
C VAL A 208 22.12 20.43 -12.01
N LEU A 209 23.26 20.32 -11.32
CA LEU A 209 23.44 20.89 -9.98
C LEU A 209 23.42 22.43 -9.99
N TRP A 210 24.09 23.05 -10.96
CA TRP A 210 24.08 24.50 -11.14
C TRP A 210 22.73 25.02 -11.61
N VAL A 211 22.06 24.31 -12.51
CA VAL A 211 20.68 24.62 -12.91
C VAL A 211 19.76 24.51 -11.69
N CYS A 212 19.88 23.48 -10.85
CA CYS A 212 19.15 23.39 -9.58
C CYS A 212 19.45 24.60 -8.67
N ALA A 213 20.72 24.95 -8.49
CA ALA A 213 21.15 26.07 -7.65
C ALA A 213 20.59 27.41 -8.13
N TYR A 214 20.49 27.60 -9.45
CA TYR A 214 19.97 28.81 -10.08
C TYR A 214 18.43 28.87 -10.13
N VAL A 215 17.79 27.75 -10.46
CA VAL A 215 16.35 27.66 -10.72
C VAL A 215 15.55 27.57 -9.42
N LEU A 216 15.95 26.72 -8.47
CA LEU A 216 15.17 26.46 -7.26
C LEU A 216 14.80 27.72 -6.46
N PRO A 217 15.71 28.69 -6.23
CA PRO A 217 15.38 29.93 -5.52
C PRO A 217 14.42 30.85 -6.28
N LYS A 218 14.38 30.74 -7.62
CA LYS A 218 13.54 31.57 -8.49
C LYS A 218 12.13 31.01 -8.67
N LEU A 219 11.94 29.72 -8.42
CA LEU A 219 10.63 29.09 -8.48
C LEU A 219 9.78 29.48 -7.26
N PRO A 220 8.48 29.76 -7.44
CA PRO A 220 7.56 30.08 -6.35
C PRO A 220 7.14 28.84 -5.53
N ILE A 221 8.09 27.96 -5.17
CA ILE A 221 7.81 26.70 -4.45
C ILE A 221 7.32 26.99 -3.02
N ALA A 222 7.98 27.91 -2.31
CA ALA A 222 7.57 28.28 -0.96
C ALA A 222 6.14 28.84 -0.90
N GLU A 223 5.71 29.42 -2.01
CA GLU A 223 4.38 29.98 -2.20
C GLU A 223 3.28 28.92 -2.37
N LEU A 224 3.63 27.67 -2.70
CA LEU A 224 2.74 26.51 -2.74
C LEU A 224 2.48 25.91 -1.36
N VAL A 225 3.20 26.35 -0.33
CA VAL A 225 3.05 25.87 1.04
C VAL A 225 2.20 26.87 1.86
N ALA A 226 1.56 26.36 2.91
CA ALA A 226 0.81 27.15 3.88
C ALA A 226 1.64 28.32 4.43
N ARG A 227 0.96 29.44 4.73
CA ARG A 227 1.58 30.75 5.02
C ARG A 227 2.58 30.68 6.18
N ASP A 228 2.28 29.89 7.19
CA ASP A 228 3.09 29.62 8.38
C ASP A 228 4.41 28.89 8.09
N ARG A 229 4.52 28.17 6.96
CA ARG A 229 5.70 27.37 6.60
C ARG A 229 6.54 27.97 5.49
N ARG A 230 6.13 29.11 4.91
CA ARG A 230 6.78 29.70 3.73
C ARG A 230 8.22 30.06 3.99
N ASP A 231 8.51 30.73 5.10
CA ASP A 231 9.87 31.18 5.42
C ASP A 231 10.80 30.00 5.69
N ARG A 232 10.32 29.00 6.44
CA ARG A 232 11.06 27.74 6.63
C ARG A 232 11.31 27.01 5.32
N THR A 233 10.38 27.07 4.37
CA THR A 233 10.53 26.46 3.05
C THR A 233 11.52 27.23 2.18
N ARG A 234 11.48 28.57 2.18
CA ARG A 234 12.49 29.42 1.52
C ARG A 234 13.89 29.13 2.02
N GLN A 235 14.07 29.08 3.35
CA GLN A 235 15.37 28.74 3.95
C GLN A 235 15.87 27.35 3.52
N LYS A 236 14.99 26.35 3.44
CA LYS A 236 15.34 25.01 2.95
C LYS A 236 15.74 25.04 1.47
N ILE A 237 14.98 25.74 0.63
CA ILE A 237 15.27 25.90 -0.80
C ILE A 237 16.62 26.57 -1.00
N GLU A 238 16.88 27.68 -0.30
CA GLU A 238 18.16 28.40 -0.35
C GLU A 238 19.31 27.51 0.11
N ARG A 239 19.12 26.73 1.18
CA ARG A 239 20.14 25.79 1.65
C ARG A 239 20.40 24.69 0.62
N THR A 240 19.37 24.10 0.03
CA THR A 240 19.51 23.09 -1.02
C THR A 240 20.20 23.66 -2.25
N ALA A 241 19.83 24.88 -2.68
CA ALA A 241 20.46 25.56 -3.80
C ALA A 241 21.94 25.87 -3.55
N LYS A 242 22.28 26.36 -2.34
CA LYS A 242 23.68 26.58 -1.93
C LYS A 242 24.48 25.27 -1.91
N MET A 243 23.90 24.20 -1.34
CA MET A 243 24.56 22.88 -1.32
C MET A 243 24.73 22.32 -2.73
N ALA A 244 23.75 22.46 -3.62
CA ALA A 244 23.86 22.04 -5.02
C ALA A 244 24.94 22.83 -5.76
N GLY A 245 25.00 24.16 -5.57
CA GLY A 245 26.04 25.01 -6.16
C GLY A 245 27.44 24.64 -5.67
N LEU A 246 27.60 24.42 -4.36
CA LEU A 246 28.86 23.96 -3.76
C LEU A 246 29.24 22.56 -4.25
N ALA A 247 28.30 21.63 -4.31
CA ALA A 247 28.55 20.28 -4.83
C ALA A 247 29.00 20.32 -6.29
N GLY A 248 28.35 21.14 -7.14
CA GLY A 248 28.78 21.34 -8.53
C GLY A 248 30.19 21.93 -8.62
N LEU A 249 30.53 22.90 -7.77
CA LEU A 249 31.87 23.48 -7.72
C LEU A 249 32.93 22.46 -7.27
N LEU A 250 32.62 21.64 -6.26
CA LEU A 250 33.51 20.59 -5.76
C LEU A 250 33.66 19.42 -6.74
N LEU A 251 32.69 19.20 -7.63
CA LEU A 251 32.76 18.14 -8.62
C LEU A 251 33.69 18.44 -9.79
N LEU A 252 33.93 19.72 -10.11
CA LEU A 252 34.86 20.13 -11.18
C LEU A 252 36.31 19.62 -10.97
N PRO A 253 36.97 19.82 -9.81
CA PRO A 253 38.31 19.28 -9.61
C PRO A 253 38.30 17.74 -9.59
N THR A 254 37.24 17.10 -9.08
CA THR A 254 37.13 15.63 -9.15
C THR A 254 36.97 15.12 -10.57
N SER A 255 36.35 15.88 -11.47
CA SER A 255 36.21 15.52 -12.89
C SER A 255 37.54 15.56 -13.61
N VAL A 256 38.34 16.61 -13.37
CA VAL A 256 39.70 16.73 -13.89
C VAL A 256 40.57 15.62 -13.34
N GLY A 257 40.46 15.33 -12.04
CA GLY A 257 41.14 14.21 -11.40
C GLY A 257 40.79 12.87 -12.04
N LEU A 258 39.50 12.54 -12.18
CA LEU A 258 39.05 11.28 -12.79
C LEU A 258 39.46 11.16 -14.26
N ALA A 259 39.36 12.24 -15.03
CA ALA A 259 39.79 12.25 -16.43
C ALA A 259 41.31 12.07 -16.56
N ALA A 260 42.10 12.74 -15.71
CA ALA A 260 43.55 12.56 -15.66
C ALA A 260 43.95 11.15 -15.19
N THR A 261 43.23 10.57 -14.22
CA THR A 261 43.47 9.19 -13.78
C THR A 261 43.13 8.20 -14.89
N ALA A 262 42.05 8.41 -15.65
CA ALA A 262 41.68 7.57 -16.78
C ALA A 262 42.71 7.63 -17.92
N THR A 263 43.21 8.82 -18.28
CA THR A 263 44.26 8.96 -19.31
C THR A 263 45.57 8.32 -18.88
N LEU A 264 46.00 8.54 -17.64
CA LEU A 264 47.24 7.96 -17.10
C LEU A 264 47.12 6.44 -16.89
N SER A 265 45.93 5.94 -16.53
CA SER A 265 45.67 4.49 -16.43
C SER A 265 45.83 3.80 -17.78
N ALA A 266 45.39 4.44 -18.88
CA ALA A 266 45.58 3.92 -20.23
C ALA A 266 47.07 3.84 -20.64
N THR A 267 47.94 4.62 -20.01
CA THR A 267 49.41 4.57 -20.22
C THR A 267 50.14 3.57 -19.31
N GLY A 268 49.42 2.85 -18.43
CA GLY A 268 50.02 1.90 -17.49
C GLY A 268 50.73 2.54 -16.29
N ALA A 269 50.51 3.84 -16.04
CA ALA A 269 51.19 4.59 -14.99
C ALA A 269 50.61 4.39 -13.56
N PHE A 270 49.49 3.68 -13.43
CA PHE A 270 48.79 3.44 -12.17
C PHE A 270 48.76 1.96 -11.77
N PRO A 271 48.66 1.65 -10.45
CA PRO A 271 48.41 0.29 -9.98
C PRO A 271 47.12 -0.31 -10.59
N SER A 272 47.14 -1.61 -10.86
CA SER A 272 46.03 -2.35 -11.48
C SER A 272 44.71 -2.26 -10.69
N GLU A 273 44.78 -2.03 -9.39
CA GLU A 273 43.61 -1.86 -8.50
C GLU A 273 42.81 -0.57 -8.77
N ILE A 274 43.50 0.51 -9.15
CA ILE A 274 42.84 1.79 -9.50
C ILE A 274 42.20 1.68 -10.87
N ALA A 275 42.90 1.05 -11.82
CA ALA A 275 42.38 0.76 -13.14
C ALA A 275 41.11 -0.10 -13.07
N SER A 276 41.13 -1.18 -12.28
CA SER A 276 39.98 -2.07 -12.12
C SER A 276 38.80 -1.37 -11.43
N THR A 277 39.05 -0.49 -10.47
CA THR A 277 37.98 0.30 -9.81
C THR A 277 37.29 1.26 -10.78
N LEU A 278 38.07 1.95 -11.63
CA LEU A 278 37.53 2.85 -12.66
C LEU A 278 36.71 2.08 -13.70
N GLU A 279 37.22 0.94 -14.15
CA GLU A 279 36.57 0.09 -15.15
C GLU A 279 35.31 -0.58 -14.61
N THR A 280 35.29 -0.97 -13.33
CA THR A 280 34.14 -1.64 -12.71
C THR A 280 33.00 -0.67 -12.37
N TRP A 281 33.31 0.53 -11.88
CA TRP A 281 32.30 1.42 -11.28
C TRP A 281 32.09 2.72 -12.06
N VAL A 282 33.16 3.37 -12.50
CA VAL A 282 33.08 4.72 -13.10
C VAL A 282 32.71 4.62 -14.57
N PHE A 283 33.36 3.74 -15.33
CA PHE A 283 33.10 3.59 -16.76
C PHE A 283 31.64 3.20 -17.03
N PRO A 284 31.04 2.16 -16.40
CA PRO A 284 29.67 1.77 -16.70
C PRO A 284 28.65 2.83 -16.30
N LEU A 285 28.90 3.57 -15.23
CA LEU A 285 28.01 4.66 -14.82
C LEU A 285 28.06 5.84 -15.80
N THR A 286 29.28 6.18 -16.26
CA THR A 286 29.49 7.32 -17.16
C THR A 286 29.08 7.02 -18.59
N THR A 287 29.10 5.77 -19.06
CA THR A 287 28.64 5.41 -20.42
C THR A 287 27.15 5.06 -20.48
N MET A 288 26.48 4.87 -19.33
CA MET A 288 25.06 4.51 -19.30
C MET A 288 24.17 5.62 -19.91
N THR A 289 23.74 5.42 -21.14
CA THR A 289 22.89 6.34 -21.92
C THR A 289 21.63 6.74 -21.15
N GLY A 290 21.01 5.78 -20.44
CA GLY A 290 19.81 6.05 -19.66
C GLY A 290 20.01 7.13 -18.58
N ILE A 291 21.11 7.08 -17.82
CA ILE A 291 21.39 8.09 -16.77
C ILE A 291 21.61 9.45 -17.42
N ARG A 292 22.34 9.50 -18.54
CA ARG A 292 22.59 10.74 -19.29
C ARG A 292 21.29 11.37 -19.78
N VAL A 293 20.39 10.56 -20.36
CA VAL A 293 19.05 11.02 -20.77
C VAL A 293 18.25 11.52 -19.58
N ALA A 294 18.29 10.81 -18.43
CA ALA A 294 17.58 11.24 -17.23
C ALA A 294 18.12 12.58 -16.68
N VAL A 295 19.44 12.79 -16.68
CA VAL A 295 20.06 14.05 -16.26
C VAL A 295 19.70 15.18 -17.24
N LEU A 296 19.74 14.93 -18.54
CA LEU A 296 19.32 15.90 -19.56
C LEU A 296 17.84 16.25 -19.44
N ALA A 297 16.97 15.26 -19.23
CA ALA A 297 15.56 15.47 -18.99
C ALA A 297 15.33 16.31 -17.73
N ALA A 298 16.07 16.06 -16.64
CA ALA A 298 16.00 16.87 -15.43
C ALA A 298 16.40 18.33 -15.68
N ILE A 299 17.48 18.57 -16.44
CA ILE A 299 17.89 19.92 -16.87
C ILE A 299 16.77 20.56 -17.68
N ALA A 300 16.26 19.88 -18.71
CA ALA A 300 15.21 20.38 -19.58
C ALA A 300 13.93 20.72 -18.80
N VAL A 301 13.52 19.88 -17.85
CA VAL A 301 12.37 20.12 -16.97
C VAL A 301 12.61 21.34 -16.08
N LEU A 302 13.78 21.48 -15.45
CA LEU A 302 14.09 22.64 -14.61
C LEU A 302 14.10 23.94 -15.41
N VAL A 303 14.67 23.91 -16.62
CA VAL A 303 14.66 25.06 -17.53
C VAL A 303 13.24 25.38 -17.99
N ALA A 304 12.45 24.38 -18.36
CA ALA A 304 11.04 24.56 -18.71
C ALA A 304 10.25 25.15 -17.54
N LEU A 305 10.45 24.66 -16.31
CA LEU A 305 9.83 25.21 -15.10
C LEU A 305 10.25 26.66 -14.86
N LEU A 306 11.52 27.01 -15.10
CA LEU A 306 11.99 28.39 -15.03
C LEU A 306 11.28 29.27 -16.06
N VAL A 307 11.22 28.85 -17.33
CA VAL A 307 10.53 29.58 -18.40
C VAL A 307 9.04 29.74 -18.08
N LEU A 308 8.39 28.67 -17.62
CA LEU A 308 7.00 28.69 -17.18
C LEU A 308 6.82 29.65 -15.98
N SER A 309 7.76 29.71 -15.04
CA SER A 309 7.67 30.64 -13.91
C SER A 309 7.65 32.12 -14.33
N TRP A 310 8.16 32.44 -15.53
CA TRP A 310 8.16 33.79 -16.09
C TRP A 310 6.85 34.16 -16.79
N VAL A 311 5.99 33.19 -17.08
CA VAL A 311 4.72 33.45 -17.77
C VAL A 311 3.68 33.97 -16.75
N PRO A 312 3.27 35.24 -16.83
CA PRO A 312 2.40 35.85 -15.81
C PRO A 312 1.02 35.20 -15.71
N SER A 313 0.52 34.60 -16.80
CA SER A 313 -0.76 33.89 -16.81
C SER A 313 -0.74 32.59 -16.00
N LEU A 314 0.43 31.97 -15.83
CA LEU A 314 0.60 30.75 -15.02
C LEU A 314 0.53 31.03 -13.51
N TYR A 315 0.58 32.30 -13.10
CA TYR A 315 0.31 32.70 -11.71
C TYR A 315 -1.12 32.33 -11.27
N ARG A 316 -2.07 32.26 -12.21
CA ARG A 316 -3.43 31.75 -11.95
C ARG A 316 -3.46 30.22 -11.78
N LEU A 317 -2.58 29.50 -12.48
CA LEU A 317 -2.45 28.04 -12.38
C LEU A 317 -1.91 27.59 -11.02
N ARG A 318 -1.26 28.46 -10.25
CA ARG A 318 -0.88 28.23 -8.85
C ARG A 318 -2.05 27.76 -7.97
N TYR A 319 -3.25 28.29 -8.22
CA TYR A 319 -4.46 27.93 -7.49
C TYR A 319 -5.24 26.80 -8.15
N HIS A 320 -4.77 26.33 -9.31
CA HIS A 320 -5.43 25.26 -10.03
C HIS A 320 -5.22 23.94 -9.28
N PRO A 321 -6.27 23.10 -9.13
CA PRO A 321 -6.17 21.82 -8.43
C PRO A 321 -5.06 20.93 -9.00
N PHE A 322 -4.76 21.04 -10.30
CA PHE A 322 -3.68 20.29 -10.96
C PHE A 322 -2.31 20.47 -10.28
N VAL A 323 -1.95 21.69 -9.86
CA VAL A 323 -0.64 21.94 -9.21
C VAL A 323 -0.56 21.24 -7.84
N ALA A 324 -1.68 21.16 -7.13
CA ALA A 324 -1.74 20.43 -5.85
C ALA A 324 -1.62 18.91 -6.04
N TRP A 325 -1.88 18.39 -7.25
CA TRP A 325 -1.77 16.98 -7.59
C TRP A 325 -0.49 16.63 -8.35
N ALA A 326 0.24 17.61 -8.87
CA ALA A 326 1.50 17.38 -9.60
C ALA A 326 2.51 16.49 -8.84
N PRO A 327 2.71 16.61 -7.50
CA PRO A 327 3.62 15.73 -6.78
C PRO A 327 3.22 14.24 -6.82
N VAL A 328 1.97 13.91 -7.14
CA VAL A 328 1.50 12.51 -7.23
C VAL A 328 2.09 11.78 -8.43
N PHE A 329 2.59 12.50 -9.42
CA PHE A 329 3.32 11.87 -10.53
C PHE A 329 4.74 11.47 -10.15
N SER A 330 5.24 11.89 -8.97
CA SER A 330 6.64 11.69 -8.61
C SER A 330 7.01 10.21 -8.47
N GLY A 331 6.17 9.39 -7.84
CA GLY A 331 6.41 7.93 -7.73
C GLY A 331 6.41 7.24 -9.09
N GLY A 332 5.45 7.58 -9.94
CA GLY A 332 5.37 7.05 -11.31
C GLY A 332 6.61 7.43 -12.11
N LEU A 333 6.99 8.71 -12.07
CA LEU A 333 8.18 9.22 -12.76
C LEU A 333 9.46 8.55 -12.26
N PHE A 334 9.59 8.36 -10.95
CA PHE A 334 10.75 7.67 -10.37
C PHE A 334 10.89 6.25 -10.90
N VAL A 335 9.81 5.47 -10.92
CA VAL A 335 9.84 4.11 -11.48
C VAL A 335 10.07 4.14 -12.98
N SER A 336 9.40 5.02 -13.71
CA SER A 336 9.61 5.20 -15.15
C SER A 336 11.08 5.42 -15.48
N VAL A 337 11.78 6.27 -14.72
CA VAL A 337 13.22 6.50 -14.87
C VAL A 337 14.01 5.22 -14.54
N LEU A 338 13.69 4.54 -13.43
CA LEU A 338 14.36 3.28 -13.09
C LEU A 338 14.18 2.19 -14.16
N LEU A 339 13.01 2.09 -14.76
CA LEU A 339 12.73 1.13 -15.82
C LEU A 339 13.47 1.48 -17.10
N VAL A 340 13.34 2.72 -17.58
CA VAL A 340 13.99 3.14 -18.83
C VAL A 340 15.52 3.07 -18.74
N VAL A 341 16.08 3.42 -17.58
CA VAL A 341 17.52 3.50 -17.38
C VAL A 341 18.12 2.20 -16.87
N GLY A 342 17.49 1.58 -15.88
CA GLY A 342 18.02 0.43 -15.15
C GLY A 342 17.70 -0.91 -15.81
N TYR A 343 16.57 -1.03 -16.51
CA TYR A 343 16.17 -2.31 -17.10
C TYR A 343 17.15 -2.84 -18.15
N PRO A 344 17.67 -2.05 -19.11
CA PRO A 344 18.63 -2.57 -20.08
C PRO A 344 19.88 -3.18 -19.43
N ALA A 345 20.44 -2.50 -18.43
CA ALA A 345 21.61 -2.99 -17.71
C ALA A 345 21.29 -4.22 -16.84
N ALA A 346 20.11 -4.26 -16.22
CA ALA A 346 19.62 -5.42 -15.48
C ALA A 346 19.39 -6.61 -16.41
N PHE A 347 18.90 -6.36 -17.62
CA PHE A 347 18.70 -7.38 -18.63
C PHE A 347 20.03 -8.01 -19.05
N GLU A 348 20.99 -7.21 -19.50
CA GLU A 348 22.30 -7.69 -19.95
C GLU A 348 23.09 -8.42 -18.85
N ARG A 349 23.04 -7.94 -17.61
CA ARG A 349 23.88 -8.47 -16.51
C ARG A 349 23.26 -9.64 -15.77
N TRP A 350 21.94 -9.69 -15.65
CA TRP A 350 21.26 -10.64 -14.77
C TRP A 350 20.23 -11.49 -15.50
N ILE A 351 19.39 -10.88 -16.34
CA ILE A 351 18.27 -11.60 -16.96
C ILE A 351 18.75 -12.44 -18.14
N GLN A 352 19.53 -11.87 -19.06
CA GLN A 352 20.01 -12.55 -20.25
C GLN A 352 20.90 -13.76 -19.89
N PRO A 353 21.91 -13.65 -19.01
CA PRO A 353 22.72 -14.82 -18.64
C PRO A 353 21.88 -15.92 -17.98
N ALA A 354 20.92 -15.57 -17.12
CA ALA A 354 20.03 -16.54 -16.48
C ALA A 354 19.09 -17.23 -17.48
N LEU A 355 18.58 -16.49 -18.47
CA LEU A 355 17.76 -17.07 -19.55
C LEU A 355 18.58 -17.96 -20.48
N GLU A 356 19.82 -17.58 -20.79
CA GLU A 356 20.73 -18.39 -21.59
C GLU A 356 21.08 -19.70 -20.86
N GLU A 357 21.40 -19.62 -19.56
CA GLU A 357 21.63 -20.79 -18.71
C GLU A 357 20.40 -21.71 -18.66
N ALA A 358 19.21 -21.16 -18.42
CA ALA A 358 17.96 -21.90 -18.42
C ALA A 358 17.64 -22.54 -19.80
N THR A 359 18.04 -21.88 -20.89
CA THR A 359 17.88 -22.42 -22.25
C THR A 359 18.82 -23.60 -22.47
N VAL A 360 20.06 -23.52 -21.99
CA VAL A 360 21.05 -24.61 -22.08
C VAL A 360 20.64 -25.82 -21.24
N SER A 361 20.07 -25.59 -20.05
CA SER A 361 19.59 -26.65 -19.17
C SER A 361 18.26 -27.29 -19.59
N ASN A 362 17.62 -26.77 -20.65
CA ASN A 362 16.24 -27.11 -21.03
C ASN A 362 15.26 -27.00 -19.85
N GLU A 363 15.52 -26.08 -18.92
CA GLU A 363 14.64 -25.89 -17.78
C GLU A 363 13.37 -25.17 -18.23
N PRO A 364 12.19 -25.79 -18.04
CA PRO A 364 10.93 -25.16 -18.37
C PRO A 364 10.67 -23.98 -17.42
N LEU A 365 10.57 -22.76 -17.96
CA LEU A 365 10.09 -21.62 -17.17
C LEU A 365 8.56 -21.66 -17.11
N ALA A 366 8.03 -21.91 -15.91
CA ALA A 366 6.61 -21.76 -15.65
C ALA A 366 6.26 -20.27 -15.53
N ILE A 367 5.36 -19.79 -16.38
CA ILE A 367 4.80 -18.45 -16.23
C ILE A 367 3.70 -18.53 -15.17
N PRO A 368 3.79 -17.76 -14.06
CA PRO A 368 2.74 -17.76 -13.05
C PRO A 368 1.37 -17.38 -13.67
N GLY A 369 0.40 -18.29 -13.60
CA GLY A 369 -0.99 -18.06 -14.05
C GLY A 369 -1.31 -18.41 -15.50
N GLY A 370 -0.31 -18.73 -16.33
CA GLY A 370 -0.49 -19.38 -17.61
C GLY A 370 0.04 -20.80 -17.50
N GLY A 371 -0.82 -21.82 -17.56
CA GLY A 371 -0.40 -23.23 -17.45
C GLY A 371 0.57 -23.68 -18.56
N ASP A 372 0.97 -22.78 -19.45
CA ASP A 372 1.90 -22.98 -20.54
C ASP A 372 3.33 -22.77 -20.06
N VAL A 373 4.13 -23.82 -20.24
CA VAL A 373 5.57 -23.76 -20.11
C VAL A 373 6.12 -23.09 -21.37
N VAL A 374 6.74 -21.92 -21.21
CA VAL A 374 7.38 -21.22 -22.34
C VAL A 374 8.87 -21.55 -22.33
N PRO A 375 9.44 -22.03 -23.45
CA PRO A 375 10.88 -22.23 -23.56
C PRO A 375 11.65 -20.95 -23.26
N ALA A 376 12.68 -21.02 -22.42
CA ALA A 376 13.46 -19.84 -22.01
C ALA A 376 14.03 -19.04 -23.21
N GLY A 377 14.39 -19.74 -24.30
CA GLY A 377 14.89 -19.11 -25.53
C GLY A 377 13.85 -18.23 -26.25
N GLU A 378 12.55 -18.50 -26.10
CA GLU A 378 11.49 -17.66 -26.66
C GLU A 378 11.26 -16.38 -25.83
N LEU A 379 11.65 -16.39 -24.55
CA LEU A 379 11.51 -15.24 -23.65
C LEU A 379 12.60 -14.17 -23.88
N VAL A 380 13.78 -14.56 -24.38
CA VAL A 380 14.89 -13.63 -24.65
C VAL A 380 14.48 -12.48 -25.58
N PRO A 381 13.93 -12.70 -26.79
CA PRO A 381 13.53 -11.60 -27.68
C PRO A 381 12.33 -10.79 -27.14
N ILE A 382 11.51 -11.39 -26.29
CA ILE A 382 10.33 -10.74 -25.67
C ILE A 382 10.77 -9.79 -24.56
N LEU A 383 11.72 -10.22 -23.73
CA LEU A 383 12.24 -9.46 -22.60
C LEU A 383 13.40 -8.52 -22.99
N ALA A 384 14.02 -8.71 -24.15
CA ALA A 384 15.04 -7.78 -24.63
C ALA A 384 14.48 -6.34 -24.70
N PRO A 385 15.27 -5.32 -24.31
CA PRO A 385 14.93 -3.93 -24.56
C PRO A 385 14.71 -3.70 -26.07
N PRO A 386 13.68 -2.95 -26.50
CA PRO A 386 12.77 -2.12 -25.69
C PRO A 386 11.54 -2.84 -25.11
N ASN A 387 11.18 -4.03 -25.60
CA ASN A 387 9.93 -4.72 -25.27
C ASN A 387 9.80 -5.04 -23.77
N GLY A 388 10.91 -5.48 -23.14
CA GLY A 388 10.91 -5.74 -21.71
C GLY A 388 10.61 -4.51 -20.84
N ILE A 389 10.96 -3.30 -21.29
CA ILE A 389 10.60 -2.04 -20.60
C ILE A 389 9.08 -1.85 -20.61
N ALA A 390 8.44 -2.09 -21.75
CA ALA A 390 6.99 -1.98 -21.88
C ALA A 390 6.27 -3.02 -21.02
N LEU A 391 6.71 -4.28 -21.08
CA LEU A 391 6.15 -5.37 -20.28
C LEU A 391 6.28 -5.13 -18.78
N LEU A 392 7.46 -4.69 -18.32
CA LEU A 392 7.68 -4.41 -16.91
C LEU A 392 6.91 -3.17 -16.43
N SER A 393 6.70 -2.19 -17.32
CA SER A 393 5.82 -1.04 -17.05
C SER A 393 4.37 -1.49 -16.89
N ILE A 394 3.86 -2.34 -17.78
CA ILE A 394 2.51 -2.91 -17.71
C ILE A 394 2.35 -3.75 -16.44
N ALA A 395 3.33 -4.61 -16.14
CA ALA A 395 3.33 -5.39 -14.90
C ALA A 395 3.27 -4.47 -13.67
N THR A 396 4.08 -3.43 -13.62
CA THR A 396 4.07 -2.46 -12.51
C THR A 396 2.73 -1.72 -12.39
N ILE A 397 2.12 -1.34 -13.51
CA ILE A 397 0.77 -0.73 -13.52
C ILE A 397 -0.25 -1.70 -12.94
N SER A 398 -0.22 -2.97 -13.34
CA SER A 398 -1.10 -4.00 -12.78
C SER A 398 -0.93 -4.16 -11.27
N LEU A 399 0.30 -4.10 -10.76
CA LEU A 399 0.60 -4.16 -9.33
C LEU A 399 0.06 -2.95 -8.55
N ILE A 400 0.24 -1.74 -9.11
CA ILE A 400 -0.39 -0.52 -8.56
C ILE A 400 -1.92 -0.63 -8.65
N GLY A 401 -2.44 -1.27 -9.69
CA GLY A 401 -3.84 -1.62 -9.86
C GLY A 401 -4.36 -2.51 -8.73
N THR A 402 -3.59 -3.51 -8.28
CA THR A 402 -3.93 -4.35 -7.13
C THR A 402 -4.08 -3.53 -5.85
N ILE A 403 -3.14 -2.60 -5.58
CA ILE A 403 -3.25 -1.68 -4.44
C ILE A 403 -4.51 -0.81 -4.57
N THR A 404 -4.77 -0.30 -5.77
CA THR A 404 -5.97 0.48 -6.04
C THR A 404 -7.23 -0.33 -5.76
N GLY A 405 -7.30 -1.58 -6.23
CA GLY A 405 -8.39 -2.50 -5.97
C GLY A 405 -8.60 -2.76 -4.48
N VAL A 406 -7.51 -2.99 -3.72
CA VAL A 406 -7.56 -3.11 -2.26
C VAL A 406 -8.16 -1.86 -1.63
N LEU A 407 -7.65 -0.67 -1.95
CA LEU A 407 -8.16 0.58 -1.38
C LEU A 407 -9.62 0.85 -1.78
N VAL A 408 -10.02 0.50 -3.01
CA VAL A 408 -11.41 0.61 -3.47
C VAL A 408 -12.31 -0.35 -2.68
N THR A 409 -11.90 -1.59 -2.48
CA THR A 409 -12.67 -2.57 -1.68
C THR A 409 -12.83 -2.08 -0.24
N VAL A 410 -11.77 -1.59 0.39
CA VAL A 410 -11.84 -1.02 1.75
C VAL A 410 -12.77 0.19 1.79
N TRP A 411 -12.69 1.07 0.80
CA TRP A 411 -13.57 2.23 0.69
C TRP A 411 -15.04 1.83 0.49
N LEU A 412 -15.32 0.89 -0.40
CA LEU A 412 -16.67 0.36 -0.64
C LEU A 412 -17.24 -0.28 0.62
N LEU A 413 -16.44 -1.07 1.34
CA LEU A 413 -16.85 -1.72 2.58
C LEU A 413 -17.20 -0.69 3.67
N GLY A 414 -16.43 0.41 3.76
CA GLY A 414 -16.78 1.54 4.61
C GLY A 414 -18.03 2.30 4.16
N SER A 415 -18.29 2.38 2.84
CA SER A 415 -19.42 3.13 2.28
C SER A 415 -20.79 2.47 2.52
N ILE A 416 -20.83 1.15 2.73
CA ILE A 416 -22.07 0.40 2.97
C ILE A 416 -22.63 0.69 4.38
N GLY A 417 -21.87 1.37 5.25
CA GLY A 417 -22.30 1.80 6.58
C GLY A 417 -22.46 0.72 7.68
N PRO A 418 -21.99 -0.54 7.58
CA PRO A 418 -22.15 -1.49 8.68
C PRO A 418 -21.17 -1.24 9.84
N LEU A 419 -20.19 -0.35 9.68
CA LEU A 419 -19.14 -0.10 10.66
C LEU A 419 -19.03 1.40 10.95
N PRO A 420 -19.00 1.82 12.23
CA PRO A 420 -18.58 3.17 12.58
C PRO A 420 -17.16 3.40 12.06
N ASP A 421 -16.88 4.58 11.51
CA ASP A 421 -15.57 4.96 10.93
C ASP A 421 -14.37 4.67 11.87
N ARG A 422 -14.62 4.61 13.18
CA ARG A 422 -13.63 4.35 14.23
C ARG A 422 -13.32 2.87 14.45
N GLY A 423 -14.24 1.96 14.14
CA GLY A 423 -14.07 0.50 14.28
C GLY A 423 -13.50 -0.16 13.02
N ALA A 424 -13.63 0.50 11.87
CA ALA A 424 -13.23 -0.01 10.57
C ALA A 424 -11.79 -0.57 10.48
N PRO A 425 -10.74 0.06 11.08
CA PRO A 425 -9.39 -0.49 11.02
C PRO A 425 -9.25 -1.87 11.69
N GLY A 426 -9.84 -2.03 12.87
CA GLY A 426 -9.79 -3.30 13.63
C GLY A 426 -10.65 -4.38 12.98
N SER A 427 -11.81 -4.01 12.45
CA SER A 427 -12.66 -4.90 11.65
C SER A 427 -11.97 -5.41 10.38
N LEU A 428 -11.21 -4.55 9.70
CA LEU A 428 -10.42 -4.94 8.54
C LEU A 428 -9.30 -5.90 8.93
N GLY A 429 -8.60 -5.63 10.04
CA GLY A 429 -7.58 -6.53 10.58
C GLY A 429 -8.15 -7.91 10.92
N ALA A 430 -9.28 -7.94 11.61
CA ALA A 430 -9.98 -9.17 11.96
C ALA A 430 -10.46 -9.94 10.72
N GLY A 431 -11.10 -9.26 9.76
CA GLY A 431 -11.56 -9.89 8.51
C GLY A 431 -10.42 -10.49 7.70
N ALA A 432 -9.28 -9.78 7.63
CA ALA A 432 -8.08 -10.29 6.98
C ALA A 432 -7.51 -11.52 7.70
N LEU A 433 -7.52 -11.57 9.03
CA LEU A 433 -7.11 -12.75 9.79
C LEU A 433 -8.06 -13.93 9.57
N VAL A 434 -9.37 -13.72 9.53
CA VAL A 434 -10.34 -14.80 9.21
C VAL A 434 -10.10 -15.33 7.80
N PHE A 435 -9.93 -14.46 6.82
CA PHE A 435 -9.58 -14.85 5.46
C PHE A 435 -8.26 -15.65 5.44
N GLY A 436 -7.23 -15.15 6.12
CA GLY A 436 -5.95 -15.86 6.27
C GLY A 436 -6.09 -17.23 6.92
N ALA A 437 -6.95 -17.38 7.93
CA ALA A 437 -7.20 -18.66 8.59
C ALA A 437 -7.89 -19.67 7.66
N ILE A 438 -8.87 -19.22 6.86
CA ILE A 438 -9.53 -20.05 5.84
C ILE A 438 -8.49 -20.52 4.82
N ILE A 439 -7.70 -19.60 4.30
CA ILE A 439 -6.66 -19.88 3.31
C ILE A 439 -5.58 -20.81 3.87
N ALA A 440 -5.10 -20.58 5.09
CA ALA A 440 -4.16 -21.47 5.76
C ALA A 440 -4.75 -22.87 5.95
N GLY A 441 -6.05 -22.98 6.28
CA GLY A 441 -6.74 -24.27 6.37
C GLY A 441 -6.81 -25.00 5.03
N ILE A 442 -7.06 -24.29 3.92
CA ILE A 442 -7.02 -24.84 2.57
C ILE A 442 -5.61 -25.33 2.20
N ASP A 443 -4.57 -24.60 2.63
CA ASP A 443 -3.16 -24.97 2.45
C ASP A 443 -2.70 -26.10 3.40
N GLY A 444 -3.61 -26.65 4.21
CA GLY A 444 -3.34 -27.81 5.09
C GLY A 444 -2.78 -27.46 6.47
N ALA A 445 -2.88 -26.21 6.92
CA ALA A 445 -2.51 -25.83 8.28
C ALA A 445 -3.31 -26.62 9.33
N SER A 446 -2.67 -26.93 10.45
CA SER A 446 -3.33 -27.67 11.53
C SER A 446 -4.56 -26.92 12.08
N ALA A 447 -5.57 -27.66 12.54
CA ALA A 447 -6.77 -27.10 13.17
C ALA A 447 -6.44 -26.15 14.34
N LEU A 448 -5.33 -26.39 15.04
CA LEU A 448 -4.86 -25.53 16.13
C LEU A 448 -4.44 -24.14 15.62
N VAL A 449 -3.65 -24.09 14.54
CA VAL A 449 -3.21 -22.82 13.92
C VAL A 449 -4.42 -22.04 13.42
N VAL A 450 -5.29 -22.68 12.65
CA VAL A 450 -6.52 -22.06 12.12
C VAL A 450 -7.39 -21.51 13.26
N SER A 451 -7.64 -22.31 14.31
CA SER A 451 -8.46 -21.89 15.44
C SER A 451 -7.83 -20.75 16.24
N ALA A 452 -6.52 -20.79 16.45
CA ALA A 452 -5.80 -19.74 17.16
C ALA A 452 -5.83 -18.40 16.39
N VAL A 453 -5.69 -18.43 15.05
CA VAL A 453 -5.83 -17.23 14.21
C VAL A 453 -7.27 -16.69 14.25
N VAL A 454 -8.28 -17.56 14.15
CA VAL A 454 -9.70 -17.15 14.27
C VAL A 454 -9.97 -16.50 15.62
N VAL A 455 -9.44 -17.05 16.71
CA VAL A 455 -9.55 -16.45 18.04
C VAL A 455 -8.88 -15.07 18.09
N CYS A 456 -7.68 -14.93 17.51
CA CYS A 456 -7.03 -13.62 17.39
C CYS A 456 -7.90 -12.62 16.60
N ALA A 457 -8.56 -13.07 15.53
CA ALA A 457 -9.48 -12.25 14.76
C ALA A 457 -10.70 -11.81 15.59
N LEU A 458 -11.31 -12.72 16.35
CA LEU A 458 -12.45 -12.41 17.23
C LEU A 458 -12.07 -11.40 18.32
N ILE A 459 -10.91 -11.57 18.96
CA ILE A 459 -10.41 -10.61 19.96
C ILE A 459 -10.14 -9.24 19.32
N THR A 460 -9.58 -9.24 18.11
CA THR A 460 -9.31 -8.02 17.34
C THR A 460 -10.61 -7.27 17.03
N TRP A 461 -11.61 -7.99 16.52
CA TRP A 461 -12.93 -7.46 16.21
C TRP A 461 -13.64 -6.93 17.45
N ASP A 462 -13.72 -7.74 18.50
CA ASP A 462 -14.39 -7.42 19.75
C ASP A 462 -13.75 -6.20 20.44
N GLY A 463 -12.42 -6.15 20.51
CA GLY A 463 -11.69 -4.99 21.03
C GLY A 463 -11.97 -3.72 20.23
N ALA A 464 -12.07 -3.82 18.90
CA ALA A 464 -12.35 -2.68 18.03
C ALA A 464 -13.79 -2.16 18.21
N VAL A 465 -14.78 -3.05 18.26
CA VAL A 465 -16.19 -2.69 18.42
C VAL A 465 -16.46 -2.15 19.82
N TYR A 466 -16.01 -2.87 20.86
CA TYR A 466 -16.19 -2.46 22.26
C TYR A 466 -15.51 -1.12 22.54
N GLY A 467 -14.31 -0.90 21.98
CA GLY A 467 -13.59 0.35 22.11
C GLY A 467 -14.35 1.56 21.55
N VAL A 468 -15.18 1.36 20.52
CA VAL A 468 -16.01 2.41 19.93
C VAL A 468 -17.28 2.61 20.77
N SER A 469 -18.05 1.54 21.03
CA SER A 469 -19.32 1.63 21.76
C SER A 469 -19.17 2.26 23.14
N VAL A 470 -18.13 1.86 23.89
CA VAL A 470 -17.86 2.41 25.23
C VAL A 470 -17.52 3.90 25.19
N THR A 471 -16.80 4.36 24.17
CA THR A 471 -16.47 5.79 24.03
C THR A 471 -17.66 6.62 23.57
N GLU A 472 -18.60 6.02 22.84
CA GLU A 472 -19.84 6.66 22.40
C GLU A 472 -20.85 6.76 23.56
N GLU A 473 -20.99 5.70 24.35
CA GLU A 473 -21.95 5.65 25.47
C GLU A 473 -21.50 6.45 26.70
N LEU A 474 -20.22 6.37 27.07
CA LEU A 474 -19.72 6.97 28.31
C LEU A 474 -19.03 8.31 28.11
N GLY A 475 -18.71 8.70 26.88
CA GLY A 475 -17.95 9.92 26.57
C GLY A 475 -16.42 9.75 26.66
N ARG A 476 -15.66 10.58 25.93
CA ARG A 476 -14.20 10.46 25.75
C ARG A 476 -13.36 10.72 27.01
N GLU A 477 -13.90 11.46 27.99
CA GLU A 477 -13.16 11.85 29.20
C GLU A 477 -13.34 10.87 30.36
N THR A 478 -14.22 9.89 30.20
CA THR A 478 -14.61 8.96 31.26
C THR A 478 -13.57 7.86 31.41
N GLY A 479 -13.25 7.51 32.65
CA GLY A 479 -12.21 6.52 32.99
C GLY A 479 -12.60 5.09 32.59
N VAL A 480 -12.54 4.75 31.31
CA VAL A 480 -12.98 3.46 30.74
C VAL A 480 -11.94 2.35 30.82
N ARG A 481 -10.78 2.61 31.46
CA ARG A 481 -9.66 1.67 31.52
C ARG A 481 -10.01 0.35 32.19
N ARG A 482 -10.74 0.38 33.32
CA ARG A 482 -11.08 -0.84 34.10
C ARG A 482 -12.11 -1.71 33.37
N PRO A 483 -13.25 -1.20 32.87
CA PRO A 483 -14.20 -1.98 32.07
C PRO A 483 -13.55 -2.55 30.80
N ALA A 484 -12.74 -1.74 30.09
CA ALA A 484 -12.02 -2.20 28.90
C ALA A 484 -11.04 -3.33 29.19
N LEU A 485 -10.29 -3.27 30.29
CA LEU A 485 -9.41 -4.37 30.71
C LEU A 485 -10.20 -5.62 31.06
N ALA A 486 -11.30 -5.50 31.79
CA ALA A 486 -12.14 -6.65 32.17
C ALA A 486 -12.72 -7.34 30.94
N HIS A 487 -13.29 -6.56 30.01
CA HIS A 487 -13.86 -7.08 28.76
C HIS A 487 -12.80 -7.77 27.90
N THR A 488 -11.70 -7.07 27.60
CA THR A 488 -10.62 -7.62 26.76
C THR A 488 -9.95 -8.87 27.39
N THR A 489 -9.75 -8.88 28.71
CA THR A 489 -9.23 -10.06 29.41
C THR A 489 -10.21 -11.23 29.34
N GLY A 490 -11.52 -10.96 29.47
CA GLY A 490 -12.57 -11.95 29.28
C GLY A 490 -12.54 -12.55 27.88
N SER A 491 -12.46 -11.72 26.84
CA SER A 491 -12.39 -12.16 25.44
C SER A 491 -11.14 -13.02 25.16
N VAL A 492 -9.98 -12.63 25.71
CA VAL A 492 -8.75 -13.43 25.63
C VAL A 492 -8.92 -14.77 26.35
N LEU A 493 -9.49 -14.78 27.56
CA LEU A 493 -9.69 -16.01 28.32
C LEU A 493 -10.62 -16.99 27.60
N VAL A 494 -11.76 -16.50 27.09
CA VAL A 494 -12.69 -17.31 26.28
C VAL A 494 -11.99 -17.87 25.06
N GLY A 495 -11.16 -17.06 24.39
CA GLY A 495 -10.33 -17.48 23.27
C GLY A 495 -9.35 -18.60 23.62
N VAL A 496 -8.60 -18.46 24.72
CA VAL A 496 -7.66 -19.47 25.20
C VAL A 496 -8.38 -20.78 25.52
N VAL A 497 -9.54 -20.71 26.17
CA VAL A 497 -10.38 -21.89 26.46
C VAL A 497 -10.86 -22.55 25.17
N ALA A 498 -11.30 -21.78 24.17
CA ALA A 498 -11.72 -22.31 22.88
C ALA A 498 -10.57 -23.05 22.16
N VAL A 499 -9.37 -22.47 22.11
CA VAL A 499 -8.19 -23.13 21.51
C VAL A 499 -7.82 -24.40 22.29
N ALA A 500 -7.85 -24.35 23.63
CA ALA A 500 -7.58 -25.52 24.46
C ALA A 500 -8.59 -26.65 24.22
N LEU A 501 -9.87 -26.32 24.08
CA LEU A 501 -10.91 -27.29 23.71
C LEU A 501 -10.63 -27.89 22.33
N VAL A 502 -10.32 -27.09 21.31
CA VAL A 502 -9.97 -27.61 19.97
C VAL A 502 -8.74 -28.52 20.01
N ALA A 503 -7.74 -28.20 20.82
CA ALA A 503 -6.51 -29.00 20.93
C ALA A 503 -6.70 -30.32 21.69
N THR A 504 -7.63 -30.37 22.66
CA THR A 504 -7.79 -31.50 23.58
C THR A 504 -8.98 -32.39 23.23
N LEU A 505 -10.06 -31.83 22.69
CA LEU A 505 -11.32 -32.53 22.42
C LEU A 505 -11.15 -33.67 21.40
N PRO A 506 -10.40 -33.55 20.30
CA PRO A 506 -10.17 -34.68 19.39
C PRO A 506 -9.42 -35.84 20.07
N ARG A 507 -8.40 -35.54 20.90
CA ARG A 507 -7.63 -36.55 21.64
C ARG A 507 -8.46 -37.21 22.74
N LEU A 508 -9.35 -36.45 23.38
CA LEU A 508 -10.33 -36.98 24.33
C LEU A 508 -11.35 -37.85 23.61
N LEU A 509 -11.86 -37.41 22.47
CA LEU A 509 -12.81 -38.18 21.66
C LEU A 509 -12.19 -39.45 21.10
N GLU A 510 -10.94 -39.45 20.64
CA GLU A 510 -10.21 -40.66 20.19
C GLU A 510 -9.96 -41.66 21.31
N ARG A 511 -9.62 -41.18 22.52
CA ARG A 511 -9.47 -42.04 23.71
C ARG A 511 -10.80 -42.57 24.21
N LEU A 512 -11.85 -41.76 24.08
CA LEU A 512 -13.19 -42.14 24.45
C LEU A 512 -13.77 -43.09 23.40
N THR A 513 -13.58 -42.92 22.09
CA THR A 513 -14.22 -43.73 21.04
C THR A 513 -13.82 -45.21 21.10
N VAL A 514 -12.62 -45.55 21.60
CA VAL A 514 -12.24 -46.96 21.87
C VAL A 514 -13.04 -47.58 23.04
N SER A 515 -13.55 -46.76 23.97
CA SER A 515 -14.35 -47.20 25.12
C SER A 515 -15.84 -46.81 25.03
N THR A 516 -16.25 -45.99 24.05
CA THR A 516 -17.56 -45.32 24.03
C THR A 516 -18.43 -45.58 22.80
N GLY A 517 -18.09 -46.52 21.92
CA GLY A 517 -19.06 -47.01 20.92
C GLY A 517 -20.37 -47.48 21.59
N ILE A 518 -20.26 -48.09 22.77
CA ILE A 518 -21.39 -48.61 23.55
C ILE A 518 -22.07 -47.50 24.39
N THR A 519 -21.31 -46.58 24.98
CA THR A 519 -21.88 -45.49 25.82
C THR A 519 -22.39 -44.31 25.03
N VAL A 520 -21.87 -44.02 23.83
CA VAL A 520 -22.45 -43.03 22.89
C VAL A 520 -23.76 -43.55 22.31
N ALA A 521 -23.83 -44.84 21.94
CA ALA A 521 -25.10 -45.45 21.53
C ALA A 521 -26.13 -45.42 22.67
N ALA A 522 -25.72 -45.77 23.90
CA ALA A 522 -26.61 -45.72 25.07
C ALA A 522 -27.06 -44.30 25.43
N SER A 523 -26.18 -43.30 25.37
CA SER A 523 -26.52 -41.91 25.67
C SER A 523 -27.39 -41.26 24.59
N LEU A 524 -27.17 -41.59 23.31
CA LEU A 524 -28.08 -41.18 22.23
C LEU A 524 -29.46 -41.80 22.38
N ILE A 525 -29.56 -43.08 22.75
CA ILE A 525 -30.84 -43.75 23.01
C ILE A 525 -31.56 -43.09 24.19
N ILE A 526 -30.86 -42.80 25.29
CA ILE A 526 -31.44 -42.13 26.47
C ILE A 526 -31.87 -40.69 26.11
N ALA A 527 -31.07 -39.94 25.34
CA ALA A 527 -31.41 -38.60 24.90
C ALA A 527 -32.61 -38.59 23.94
N LEU A 528 -32.70 -39.55 23.01
CA LEU A 528 -33.86 -39.73 22.14
C LEU A 528 -35.12 -40.09 22.92
N VAL A 529 -35.01 -40.95 23.93
CA VAL A 529 -36.13 -41.31 24.82
C VAL A 529 -36.58 -40.09 25.64
N LEU A 530 -35.65 -39.32 26.20
CA LEU A 530 -35.96 -38.08 26.92
C LEU A 530 -36.60 -37.03 26.03
N LEU A 531 -36.08 -36.84 24.82
CA LEU A 531 -36.64 -35.93 23.82
C LEU A 531 -38.06 -36.38 23.41
N PHE A 532 -38.27 -37.68 23.21
CA PHE A 532 -39.59 -38.24 22.91
C PHE A 532 -40.59 -38.06 24.06
N VAL A 533 -40.16 -38.25 25.31
CA VAL A 533 -40.98 -38.01 26.51
C VAL A 533 -41.33 -36.54 26.64
N LEU A 534 -40.37 -35.63 26.42
CA LEU A 534 -40.60 -34.19 26.46
C LEU A 534 -41.54 -33.73 25.35
N LEU A 535 -41.35 -34.20 24.11
CA LEU A 535 -42.24 -33.94 22.98
C LEU A 535 -43.66 -34.48 23.23
N LYS A 536 -43.80 -35.69 23.78
CA LYS A 536 -45.10 -36.26 24.16
C LYS A 536 -45.78 -35.42 25.24
N ARG A 537 -45.02 -34.93 26.22
CA ARG A 537 -45.54 -34.10 27.31
C ARG A 537 -45.95 -32.71 26.82
N TRP A 538 -45.21 -32.15 25.88
CA TRP A 538 -45.53 -30.88 25.22
C TRP A 538 -46.78 -31.00 24.34
N ALA A 539 -46.85 -32.05 23.51
CA ALA A 539 -48.02 -32.31 22.67
C ALA A 539 -49.30 -32.60 23.48
N GLY A 540 -49.18 -33.07 24.72
CA GLY A 540 -50.31 -33.25 25.63
C GLY A 540 -50.72 -31.99 26.41
N ALA A 541 -49.87 -30.96 26.46
CA ALA A 541 -50.12 -29.72 27.21
C ALA A 541 -50.81 -28.63 26.38
N GLU A 542 -50.80 -28.74 25.04
CA GLU A 542 -51.41 -27.78 24.13
C GLU A 542 -52.87 -28.11 23.73
N TRP A 543 -53.51 -29.10 24.37
CA TRP A 543 -54.93 -29.39 24.17
C TRP A 543 -55.75 -29.27 25.47
N GLU A 544 -55.58 -28.16 26.19
CA GLU A 544 -56.66 -27.65 27.02
C GLU A 544 -57.58 -26.82 26.12
N ALA A 545 -58.79 -27.35 25.87
CA ALA A 545 -59.82 -26.67 25.10
C ALA A 545 -60.05 -25.25 25.66
N PRO A 546 -60.19 -24.23 24.80
CA PRO A 546 -60.41 -22.87 25.27
C PRO A 546 -61.68 -22.82 26.14
N PRO A 547 -61.68 -22.02 27.21
CA PRO A 547 -62.82 -21.96 28.11
C PRO A 547 -64.06 -21.44 27.37
N GLU A 548 -65.12 -22.26 27.36
CA GLU A 548 -66.49 -21.87 27.04
C GLU A 548 -66.97 -20.81 28.05
N SER A 549 -66.61 -19.54 27.85
CA SER A 549 -67.28 -18.42 28.53
C SER A 549 -67.02 -17.09 27.83
N LEU A 550 -67.41 -17.00 26.56
CA LEU A 550 -67.78 -15.73 25.95
C LEU A 550 -69.12 -15.91 25.25
N THR A 551 -70.17 -16.06 26.06
CA THR A 551 -71.54 -15.75 25.66
C THR A 551 -71.72 -14.23 25.70
N PRO A 552 -71.95 -13.55 24.56
CA PRO A 552 -72.34 -12.15 24.55
C PRO A 552 -73.86 -12.10 24.72
N ASP A 553 -74.32 -11.96 25.96
CA ASP A 553 -75.73 -11.66 26.24
C ASP A 553 -75.88 -10.24 26.79
N SER A 554 -76.29 -9.37 25.87
CA SER A 554 -77.39 -8.41 25.94
C SER A 554 -77.63 -7.51 27.19
N SER A 555 -78.01 -6.26 26.85
CA SER A 555 -78.60 -5.17 27.68
C SER A 555 -77.61 -4.29 28.47
N GLY A 556 -77.58 -2.96 28.34
CA GLY A 556 -78.47 -1.99 27.73
C GLY A 556 -77.90 -0.56 27.90
N PRO A 557 -78.62 0.48 27.47
CA PRO A 557 -78.10 1.81 27.09
C PRO A 557 -78.19 2.86 28.23
N ASN A 558 -77.79 4.10 27.90
CA ASN A 558 -77.81 5.36 28.69
C ASN A 558 -76.52 5.66 29.49
N THR A 559 -75.95 6.87 29.51
CA THR A 559 -76.49 8.22 29.29
C THR A 559 -75.34 9.21 28.99
N ASP A 560 -75.66 10.22 28.18
CA ASP A 560 -75.24 11.63 28.27
C ASP A 560 -74.00 12.00 29.09
N ARG A 561 -73.02 12.60 28.40
CA ARG A 561 -72.46 13.88 28.88
C ARG A 561 -71.86 14.71 27.74
N THR A 562 -72.59 15.76 27.38
CA THR A 562 -72.11 16.98 26.74
C THR A 562 -71.20 17.79 27.68
N ASP A 563 -70.56 18.79 27.08
CA ASP A 563 -69.75 19.89 27.63
C ASP A 563 -68.23 19.59 27.57
N GLY A 564 -67.37 20.32 26.85
CA GLY A 564 -67.40 21.71 26.42
C GLY A 564 -66.17 22.43 26.98
N ARG A 565 -65.28 22.94 26.09
CA ARG A 565 -64.21 23.98 26.23
C ARG A 565 -63.02 23.62 25.35
N GLU A 566 -62.77 24.31 24.22
CA GLU A 566 -62.11 25.63 24.11
C GLU A 566 -60.80 25.74 24.90
N GLN A 567 -59.66 25.52 24.23
CA GLN A 567 -58.72 26.56 23.78
C GLN A 567 -57.67 25.98 22.83
#